data_AF-A0A132C7C1-F1
#
_entry.id   AF-A0A132C7C1-F1
#
_cell.length_a   1.000
_cell.length_b   1.000
_cell.length_c   1.000
_cell.angle_alpha   90.00
_cell.angle_beta   90.00
_cell.angle_gamma   90.00
#
_symmetry.space_group_name_H-M   'P 1'
#
loop_
_entity.id
_entity.type
_entity.pdbx_description
1 polymer ?
#
loop_
_entity_poly.entity_id
_entity_poly.type
_entity_poly.pdbx_seq_one_letter_code
_entity_poly.pdbx_strand_id
1 'polypeptide(L)'
;MGLLRSFRAWRKLRRLPSIKIETKAAEVEIEPAAHAKWAVVIRNAEGARVGEAIYGLSRLTDRLYVHSLEIAPSERRRGYALAFLMMLNRYYKVPIVPTGETPGGGPFWVSVSKLGPGGLAVLLDEKTDGADKPRSGT
;
A
#
# COMPACT_ATOMS: atom_id res chain seq x y z
N MET A 1 -19.67 -18.15 10.63
CA MET A 1 -18.69 -17.16 11.15
C MET A 1 -18.06 -16.24 10.07
N GLY A 2 -18.47 -16.29 8.79
CA GLY A 2 -17.89 -15.42 7.73
C GLY A 2 -18.57 -14.05 7.56
N LEU A 3 -19.91 -14.00 7.65
CA LEU A 3 -20.73 -12.82 7.38
C LEU A 3 -20.48 -11.62 8.31
N LEU A 4 -20.19 -11.88 9.59
CA LEU A 4 -19.93 -10.80 10.58
C LEU A 4 -18.56 -10.14 10.35
N ARG A 5 -17.56 -10.91 9.89
CA ARG A 5 -16.21 -10.40 9.63
C ARG A 5 -16.17 -9.51 8.39
N SER A 6 -16.87 -9.92 7.32
CA SER A 6 -17.04 -9.09 6.12
C SER A 6 -17.81 -7.80 6.44
N PHE A 7 -18.88 -7.87 7.24
CA PHE A 7 -19.64 -6.68 7.62
C PHE A 7 -18.81 -5.66 8.43
N ARG A 8 -18.00 -6.12 9.40
CA ARG A 8 -17.13 -5.23 10.21
C ARG A 8 -16.01 -4.60 9.36
N ALA A 9 -15.38 -5.37 8.48
CA ALA A 9 -14.35 -4.86 7.57
C ALA A 9 -14.96 -3.82 6.60
N TRP A 10 -16.10 -4.14 6.01
CA TRP A 10 -16.83 -3.25 5.11
C TRP A 10 -17.25 -1.94 5.80
N ARG A 11 -17.81 -2.00 7.01
CA ARG A 11 -18.20 -0.80 7.78
C ARG A 11 -17.00 0.11 8.05
N LYS A 12 -15.85 -0.47 8.41
CA LYS A 12 -14.61 0.29 8.65
C LYS A 12 -14.17 1.03 7.38
N LEU A 13 -14.23 0.37 6.23
CA LEU A 13 -13.79 0.93 4.95
C LEU A 13 -14.77 1.97 4.36
N ARG A 14 -16.03 1.98 4.79
CA ARG A 14 -16.99 3.05 4.42
C ARG A 14 -16.84 4.33 5.22
N ARG A 15 -16.11 4.31 6.34
CA ARG A 15 -15.90 5.46 7.23
C ARG A 15 -14.49 6.05 7.10
N LEU A 16 -13.86 5.89 5.94
CA LEU A 16 -12.53 6.44 5.70
C LEU A 16 -12.63 7.94 5.44
N PRO A 17 -11.63 8.73 5.89
CA PRO A 17 -11.58 10.14 5.59
C PRO A 17 -11.45 10.34 4.07
N SER A 18 -12.00 11.45 3.58
CA SER A 18 -11.74 11.88 2.21
C SER A 18 -10.29 12.34 2.09
N ILE A 19 -9.66 11.97 0.99
CA ILE A 19 -8.29 12.37 0.67
C ILE A 19 -8.20 12.84 -0.78
N LYS A 20 -7.17 13.64 -1.06
CA LYS A 20 -6.68 13.94 -2.40
C LYS A 20 -5.21 13.56 -2.48
N ILE A 21 -4.75 13.19 -3.67
CA ILE A 21 -3.33 13.01 -3.93
C ILE A 21 -2.84 14.02 -4.95
N GLU A 22 -1.63 14.51 -4.71
CA GLU A 22 -0.92 15.38 -5.65
C GLU A 22 0.41 14.71 -5.97
N THR A 23 0.67 14.47 -7.25
CA THR A 23 1.95 13.95 -7.71
C THR A 23 3.02 15.02 -7.51
N LYS A 24 4.11 14.67 -6.82
CA LYS A 24 5.27 15.56 -6.72
C LYS A 24 5.92 15.64 -8.11
N ALA A 25 6.19 16.85 -8.59
CA ALA A 25 6.86 17.05 -9.86
C ALA A 25 8.34 16.61 -9.76
N ALA A 26 8.64 15.40 -10.28
CA ALA A 26 9.97 14.77 -10.50
C ALA A 26 10.85 14.55 -9.25
N GLU A 27 11.69 13.52 -9.11
CA GLU A 27 12.40 12.69 -10.09
C GLU A 27 11.70 11.36 -10.38
N VAL A 28 11.32 11.16 -11.65
CA VAL A 28 11.06 9.81 -12.12
C VAL A 28 12.43 9.17 -12.29
N GLU A 29 12.89 8.42 -11.28
CA GLU A 29 13.90 7.39 -11.53
C GLU A 29 13.26 6.37 -12.48
N ILE A 30 13.38 6.63 -13.78
CA ILE A 30 13.10 5.66 -14.82
C ILE A 30 14.25 4.66 -14.75
N GLU A 31 14.22 3.77 -13.75
CA GLU A 31 15.05 2.58 -13.82
C GLU A 31 14.50 1.71 -14.96
N PRO A 32 15.28 1.45 -16.02
CA PRO A 32 14.82 0.76 -17.23
C PRO A 32 14.43 -0.70 -16.99
N ALA A 33 14.57 -1.22 -15.75
CA ALA A 33 14.12 -2.53 -15.29
C ALA A 33 12.90 -2.50 -14.33
N ALA A 34 12.53 -1.33 -13.78
CA ALA A 34 11.47 -1.21 -12.78
C ALA A 34 10.13 -0.78 -13.39
N HIS A 35 9.05 -1.06 -12.68
CA HIS A 35 7.72 -0.46 -12.87
C HIS A 35 7.75 1.05 -12.66
N ALA A 36 6.85 1.79 -13.34
CA ALA A 36 6.67 3.22 -13.10
C ALA A 36 6.37 3.48 -11.62
N LYS A 37 7.11 4.42 -11.01
CA LYS A 37 6.93 4.86 -9.62
C LYS A 37 6.37 6.28 -9.61
N TRP A 38 5.42 6.53 -8.71
CA TRP A 38 4.83 7.84 -8.45
C TRP A 38 5.03 8.22 -6.99
N ALA A 39 5.68 9.35 -6.76
CA ALA A 39 5.74 10.01 -5.47
C ALA A 39 4.58 10.98 -5.32
N VAL A 40 3.79 10.83 -4.27
CA VAL A 40 2.58 11.63 -4.04
C VAL A 40 2.53 12.22 -2.64
N VAL A 41 1.94 13.40 -2.54
CA VAL A 41 1.52 14.01 -1.29
C VAL A 41 0.06 13.64 -1.03
N ILE A 42 -0.25 13.21 0.19
CA ILE A 42 -1.62 12.92 0.62
C ILE A 42 -2.14 14.16 1.35
N ARG A 43 -3.30 14.66 0.92
CA ARG A 43 -4.02 15.78 1.55
C ARG A 43 -5.38 15.34 2.07
N ASN A 44 -5.84 15.95 3.15
CA ASN A 44 -7.20 15.78 3.66
C ASN A 44 -8.21 16.62 2.86
N ALA A 45 -9.48 16.60 3.29
CA ALA A 45 -10.56 17.34 2.64
C ALA A 45 -10.35 18.86 2.65
N GLU A 46 -9.71 19.36 3.70
CA GLU A 46 -9.35 20.77 3.90
C GLU A 46 -8.11 21.19 3.10
N GLY A 47 -7.45 20.26 2.41
CA GLY A 47 -6.24 20.51 1.63
C GLY A 47 -4.94 20.52 2.45
N ALA A 48 -4.99 20.25 3.74
CA ALA A 48 -3.80 20.11 4.57
C ALA A 48 -3.02 18.83 4.21
N ARG A 49 -1.68 18.92 4.19
CA ARG A 49 -0.81 17.75 3.98
C ARG A 49 -0.87 16.84 5.21
N VAL A 50 -1.25 15.59 5.00
CA VAL A 50 -1.37 14.57 6.07
C VAL A 50 -0.36 13.43 5.92
N GLY A 51 0.32 13.34 4.78
CA GLY A 51 1.32 12.30 4.54
C GLY A 51 1.88 12.33 3.14
N GLU A 52 2.64 11.30 2.81
CA GLU A 52 3.20 11.05 1.50
C GLU A 52 3.36 9.56 1.24
N ALA A 53 3.45 9.20 -0.03
CA ALA A 53 3.63 7.82 -0.43
C ALA A 53 4.43 7.72 -1.73
N ILE A 54 5.06 6.58 -1.92
CA ILE A 54 5.65 6.16 -3.19
C ILE A 54 5.02 4.82 -3.55
N TYR A 55 4.39 4.76 -4.72
CA TYR A 55 3.78 3.52 -5.21
C TYR A 55 4.08 3.33 -6.70
N GLY A 56 3.91 2.11 -7.20
CA GLY A 56 4.10 1.82 -8.61
C GLY A 56 3.32 0.59 -9.08
N LEU A 57 2.99 0.56 -10.36
CA LEU A 57 2.20 -0.51 -10.97
C LEU A 57 3.12 -1.46 -11.71
N SER A 58 3.04 -2.76 -11.43
CA SER A 58 3.86 -3.79 -12.10
C SER A 58 3.78 -3.66 -13.62
N ARG A 59 4.83 -4.10 -14.33
CA ARG A 59 4.86 -4.09 -15.80
C ARG A 59 3.70 -4.88 -16.42
N LEU A 60 3.31 -5.97 -15.78
CA LEU A 60 2.17 -6.79 -16.18
C LEU A 60 0.82 -6.19 -15.76
N THR A 61 0.83 -5.03 -15.07
CA THR A 61 -0.35 -4.33 -14.58
C THR A 61 -1.26 -5.17 -13.70
N ASP A 62 -0.67 -6.14 -13.01
CA ASP A 62 -1.36 -7.14 -12.17
C ASP A 62 -1.16 -6.92 -10.67
N ARG A 63 -0.23 -6.04 -10.27
CA ARG A 63 0.13 -5.75 -8.88
C ARG A 63 0.48 -4.29 -8.68
N LEU A 64 0.07 -3.73 -7.55
CA LEU A 64 0.43 -2.38 -7.15
C LEU A 64 1.40 -2.41 -5.96
N TYR A 65 2.64 -2.03 -6.19
CA TYR A 65 3.67 -1.97 -5.17
C TYR A 65 3.59 -0.65 -4.39
N VAL A 66 3.58 -0.71 -3.07
CA VAL A 66 3.69 0.46 -2.19
C VAL A 66 5.05 0.43 -1.52
N HIS A 67 5.97 1.28 -1.99
CA HIS A 67 7.37 1.37 -1.56
C HIS A 67 7.55 2.20 -0.30
N SER A 68 6.75 3.25 -0.15
CA SER A 68 6.72 4.06 1.06
C SER A 68 5.31 4.56 1.31
N LEU A 69 4.91 4.62 2.58
CA LEU A 69 3.65 5.20 3.01
C LEU A 69 3.84 5.79 4.41
N GLU A 70 3.93 7.10 4.47
CA GLU A 70 4.15 7.84 5.70
C GLU A 70 2.99 8.80 5.98
N ILE A 71 2.44 8.69 7.18
CA ILE A 71 1.43 9.62 7.70
C ILE A 71 2.09 10.47 8.78
N ALA A 72 1.90 11.79 8.67
CA ALA A 72 2.39 12.76 9.63
C ALA A 72 2.02 12.35 11.06
N PRO A 73 2.93 12.43 12.05
CA PRO A 73 2.67 11.92 13.40
C PRO A 73 1.38 12.42 14.04
N SER A 74 1.03 13.69 13.83
CA SER A 74 -0.21 14.33 14.32
C SER A 74 -1.49 13.78 13.67
N GLU A 75 -1.38 13.19 12.48
CA GLU A 75 -2.48 12.69 11.67
C GLU A 75 -2.61 11.15 11.72
N ARG A 76 -1.75 10.47 12.49
CA ARG A 76 -1.79 9.02 12.64
C ARG A 76 -3.07 8.55 13.33
N ARG A 77 -3.45 7.30 13.07
CA ARG A 77 -4.66 6.63 13.60
C ARG A 77 -6.00 7.27 13.18
N ARG A 78 -5.98 8.20 12.20
CA ARG A 78 -7.20 8.81 11.62
C ARG A 78 -7.70 8.15 10.34
N GLY A 79 -7.03 7.08 9.89
CA GLY A 79 -7.46 6.29 8.73
C GLY A 79 -6.93 6.76 7.38
N TYR A 80 -6.10 7.81 7.31
CA TYR A 80 -5.56 8.31 6.04
C TYR A 80 -4.74 7.29 5.24
N ALA A 81 -3.88 6.50 5.89
CA ALA A 81 -3.17 5.41 5.22
C ALA A 81 -4.15 4.41 4.58
N LEU A 82 -5.23 4.06 5.28
CA LEU A 82 -6.22 3.12 4.78
C LEU A 82 -7.10 3.73 3.67
N ALA A 83 -7.41 5.03 3.76
CA ALA A 83 -8.08 5.78 2.70
C ALA A 83 -7.24 5.77 1.42
N PHE A 84 -5.93 6.01 1.53
CA PHE A 84 -5.00 5.96 0.42
C PHE A 84 -4.95 4.59 -0.26
N LEU A 85 -4.77 3.52 0.52
CA LEU A 85 -4.75 2.15 -0.03
C LEU A 85 -6.09 1.76 -0.66
N MET A 86 -7.22 2.14 -0.06
CA MET A 86 -8.54 1.88 -0.64
C MET A 86 -8.74 2.62 -1.96
N MET A 87 -8.33 3.88 -2.04
CA MET A 87 -8.39 4.68 -3.26
C MET A 87 -7.58 4.02 -4.38
N LEU A 88 -6.34 3.61 -4.08
CA LEU A 88 -5.47 2.90 -5.03
C LEU A 88 -6.10 1.57 -5.50
N ASN A 89 -6.57 0.75 -4.57
CA ASN A 89 -7.19 -0.54 -4.89
C ASN A 89 -8.45 -0.38 -5.76
N ARG A 90 -9.25 0.67 -5.53
CA ARG A 90 -10.43 0.96 -6.37
C ARG A 90 -10.08 1.47 -7.75
N TYR A 91 -9.01 2.27 -7.86
CA TYR A 91 -8.57 2.84 -9.13
C TYR A 91 -7.93 1.78 -10.02
N TYR A 92 -6.92 1.07 -9.52
CA TYR A 92 -6.16 0.10 -10.32
C TYR A 92 -6.81 -1.30 -10.35
N LYS A 93 -7.65 -1.65 -9.37
CA LYS A 93 -8.34 -2.95 -9.26
C LYS A 93 -7.41 -4.17 -9.23
N VAL A 94 -6.20 -3.98 -8.73
CA VAL A 94 -5.20 -5.03 -8.53
C VAL A 94 -4.77 -5.10 -7.08
N PRO A 95 -4.27 -6.26 -6.60
CA PRO A 95 -3.80 -6.38 -5.23
C PRO A 95 -2.63 -5.44 -4.93
N ILE A 96 -2.65 -4.88 -3.73
CA ILE A 96 -1.56 -4.07 -3.20
C ILE A 96 -0.51 -4.98 -2.57
N VAL A 97 0.76 -4.71 -2.89
CA VAL A 97 1.92 -5.43 -2.37
C VAL A 97 2.82 -4.42 -1.67
N PRO A 98 3.00 -4.47 -0.35
CA PRO A 98 3.95 -3.60 0.32
C PRO A 98 5.38 -4.02 -0.04
N THR A 99 6.22 -3.05 -0.40
CA THR A 99 7.65 -3.26 -0.66
C THR A 99 8.45 -2.53 0.42
N GLY A 100 9.24 -3.24 1.21
CA GLY A 100 10.02 -2.64 2.29
C GLY A 100 10.73 -3.65 3.20
N GLU A 101 11.76 -3.16 3.90
CA GLU A 101 12.79 -3.90 4.67
C GLU A 101 12.31 -4.60 5.96
N THR A 102 11.01 -4.73 6.20
CA THR A 102 10.53 -5.51 7.36
C THR A 102 10.07 -6.89 6.88
N PRO A 103 10.91 -7.93 6.99
CA PRO A 103 10.49 -9.30 6.68
C PRO A 103 9.21 -9.63 7.45
N GLY A 104 8.18 -10.10 6.73
CA GLY A 104 6.88 -10.48 7.30
C GLY A 104 5.83 -9.36 7.36
N GLY A 105 6.10 -8.16 6.85
CA GLY A 105 5.13 -7.07 6.77
C GLY A 105 4.69 -6.60 8.16
N GLY A 106 5.20 -5.46 8.63
CA GLY A 106 4.96 -5.00 10.01
C GLY A 106 3.48 -4.99 10.46
N PRO A 107 3.19 -4.86 11.77
CA PRO A 107 1.85 -5.03 12.36
C PRO A 107 0.71 -4.26 11.65
N PHE A 108 1.05 -3.14 11.02
CA PHE A 108 0.15 -2.41 10.13
C PHE A 108 -0.33 -3.26 8.94
N TRP A 109 0.57 -3.80 8.11
CA TRP A 109 0.23 -4.54 6.90
C TRP A 109 -0.53 -5.85 7.19
N VAL A 110 -0.16 -6.57 8.25
CA VAL A 110 -0.94 -7.70 8.77
C VAL A 110 -2.37 -7.31 9.16
N SER A 111 -2.55 -6.11 9.71
CA SER A 111 -3.88 -5.60 10.05
C SER A 111 -4.68 -5.19 8.81
N VAL A 112 -4.01 -4.68 7.79
CA VAL A 112 -4.64 -4.28 6.52
C VAL A 112 -5.05 -5.51 5.70
N SER A 113 -4.22 -6.57 5.61
CA SER A 113 -4.56 -7.78 4.84
C SER A 113 -5.83 -8.48 5.32
N LYS A 114 -6.11 -8.41 6.63
CA LYS A 114 -7.37 -8.90 7.23
C LYS A 114 -8.62 -8.15 6.78
N LEU A 115 -8.47 -7.02 6.07
CA LEU A 115 -9.57 -6.24 5.50
C LEU A 115 -9.96 -6.70 4.08
N GLY A 116 -9.31 -7.73 3.53
CA GLY A 116 -9.66 -8.36 2.25
C GLY A 116 -11.16 -8.58 2.03
N PRO A 117 -11.91 -9.18 2.99
CA PRO A 117 -13.36 -9.37 2.86
C PRO A 117 -14.17 -8.07 2.73
N GLY A 118 -13.60 -6.92 3.07
CA GLY A 118 -14.19 -5.60 2.89
C GLY A 118 -13.85 -4.94 1.56
N GLY A 119 -13.12 -5.62 0.67
CA GLY A 119 -12.76 -5.14 -0.65
C GLY A 119 -11.42 -4.43 -0.74
N LEU A 120 -10.49 -4.67 0.20
CA LEU A 120 -9.11 -4.20 0.12
C LEU A 120 -8.15 -5.37 -0.07
N ALA A 121 -7.76 -5.64 -1.31
CA ALA A 121 -6.87 -6.74 -1.64
C ALA A 121 -5.41 -6.36 -1.32
N VAL A 122 -4.80 -7.07 -0.38
CA VAL A 122 -3.37 -6.93 -0.04
C VAL A 122 -2.74 -8.31 -0.05
N LEU A 123 -1.63 -8.44 -0.77
CA LEU A 123 -0.79 -9.64 -0.74
C LEU A 123 0.45 -9.28 0.08
N LEU A 124 0.59 -9.94 1.22
CA LEU A 124 1.84 -9.90 1.97
C LEU A 124 2.78 -10.87 1.27
N ASP A 125 3.97 -10.40 0.90
CA ASP A 125 4.98 -11.28 0.35
C ASP A 125 5.43 -12.22 1.48
N GLU A 126 5.06 -13.50 1.38
CA GLU A 126 5.79 -14.53 2.12
C GLU A 126 7.15 -14.58 1.45
N LYS A 127 8.19 -14.12 2.14
CA LYS A 127 9.56 -14.25 1.67
C LYS A 127 9.72 -15.68 1.16
N THR A 128 9.93 -15.84 -0.15
CA THR A 128 10.49 -17.07 -0.68
C THR A 128 11.82 -17.21 0.04
N ASP A 129 11.96 -18.24 0.87
CA ASP A 129 13.20 -18.61 1.56
C ASP A 129 14.25 -19.13 0.54
N GLY A 130 14.46 -18.38 -0.54
CA GLY A 130 15.19 -18.82 -1.73
C GLY A 130 15.81 -17.64 -2.44
N ALA A 131 16.81 -17.03 -1.82
CA ALA A 131 17.82 -16.24 -2.52
C ALA A 131 19.21 -16.70 -2.03
N ASP A 132 19.68 -17.73 -2.70
CA ASP A 132 21.05 -17.85 -3.19
C ASP A 132 22.18 -17.73 -2.16
N LYS A 133 22.48 -18.83 -1.46
CA LYS A 133 23.84 -19.08 -1.01
C LYS A 133 24.56 -19.76 -2.17
N PRO A 134 25.61 -19.16 -2.78
CA PRO A 134 26.41 -19.89 -3.74
C PRO A 134 26.95 -21.14 -3.05
N ARG A 135 26.76 -22.30 -3.68
CA ARG A 135 27.50 -23.51 -3.33
C ARG A 135 28.97 -23.21 -3.62
N SER A 136 29.69 -22.74 -2.62
CA SER A 136 31.15 -22.81 -2.62
C SER A 136 31.51 -24.28 -2.64
N GLY A 137 31.89 -24.76 -3.83
CA GLY A 137 32.67 -25.98 -3.95
C GLY A 137 34.05 -25.73 -3.40
N THR A 138 34.51 -26.60 -2.51
CA THR A 138 35.91 -27.02 -2.41
C THR A 138 35.93 -28.41 -1.80
#